data_AF-A0A7J6VFA9-F1
#
_entry.id   AF-A0A7J6VFA9-F1
#
_cell.length_a   1.000
_cell.length_b   1.000
_cell.length_c   1.000
_cell.angle_alpha   90.00
_cell.angle_beta   90.00
_cell.angle_gamma   90.00
#
_symmetry.space_group_name_H-M   'P 1'
#
loop_
_entity.id
_entity.type
_entity.pdbx_description
1 polymer ?
#
loop_
_entity_poly.entity_id
_entity_poly.type
_entity_poly.pdbx_seq_one_letter_code
_entity_poly.pdbx_strand_id
1 'polypeptide(L)'
;VTLFLCLSVIALAKLGNTCLAAVQAYDTASESIEALNAAELKFQDIINSPSLDVACKKIDNLAEKNQLDSALVLMITKAWSAAKDSNMMKDEVKDILYHLYTSARGNLQRLMPKEIRILKYLLTIEDPEEQLCALKDAFTPGEELEGKDVDCLYTTPEKLHTWIKSVVEAYHFSREGTLIREARVLMSPKIIQKLEELKKIVENNFM
;
A
#
# COMPACT_ATOMS: atom_id res chain seq x y z
N VAL A 1 -14.82 -32.49 -42.56
CA VAL A 1 -13.70 -32.94 -41.71
C VAL A 1 -12.88 -31.76 -41.18
N THR A 2 -12.40 -30.85 -42.03
CA THR A 2 -11.57 -29.69 -41.64
C THR A 2 -12.24 -28.72 -40.66
N LEU A 3 -13.52 -28.40 -40.85
CA LEU A 3 -14.27 -27.49 -39.95
C LEU A 3 -14.46 -28.08 -38.54
N PHE A 4 -14.65 -29.40 -38.46
CA PHE A 4 -14.86 -30.14 -37.21
C PHE A 4 -13.55 -30.24 -36.39
N LEU A 5 -12.42 -30.46 -37.08
CA LEU A 5 -11.09 -30.37 -36.45
C LEU A 5 -10.79 -28.96 -35.92
N CYS A 6 -11.20 -27.91 -36.63
CA CYS A 6 -10.96 -26.53 -36.20
C CYS A 6 -11.75 -26.18 -34.92
N LEU A 7 -13.02 -26.60 -34.85
CA LEU A 7 -13.87 -26.41 -33.68
C LEU A 7 -13.36 -27.15 -32.43
N SER A 8 -12.83 -28.38 -32.59
CA SER A 8 -12.29 -29.15 -31.47
C SER A 8 -11.01 -28.53 -30.91
N VAL A 9 -10.14 -27.98 -31.76
CA VAL A 9 -8.92 -27.29 -31.32
C VAL A 9 -9.24 -25.99 -30.56
N ILE A 10 -10.24 -25.22 -31.01
CA ILE A 10 -10.69 -24.01 -30.31
C ILE A 10 -11.26 -24.35 -28.92
N ALA A 11 -12.07 -25.41 -28.82
CA ALA A 11 -12.61 -25.87 -27.54
C ALA A 11 -11.51 -26.31 -26.56
N LEU A 12 -10.49 -27.03 -27.06
CA LEU A 12 -9.36 -27.47 -26.26
C LEU A 12 -8.50 -26.30 -25.77
N ALA A 13 -8.23 -25.31 -26.62
CA ALA A 13 -7.52 -24.09 -26.24
C ALA A 13 -8.27 -23.29 -25.15
N LYS A 14 -9.60 -23.17 -25.28
CA LYS A 14 -10.43 -22.49 -24.28
C LYS A 14 -10.42 -23.21 -22.92
N LEU A 15 -10.47 -24.54 -22.93
CA LEU A 15 -10.36 -25.35 -21.72
C LEU A 15 -8.97 -25.22 -21.08
N GLY A 16 -7.91 -25.25 -21.90
CA GLY A 16 -6.53 -25.03 -21.45
C GLY A 16 -6.34 -23.69 -20.74
N ASN A 17 -6.85 -22.60 -21.33
CA ASN A 17 -6.80 -21.27 -20.72
C ASN A 17 -7.59 -21.19 -19.41
N THR A 18 -8.74 -21.88 -19.35
CA THR A 18 -9.56 -21.93 -18.12
C THR A 18 -8.84 -22.69 -17.01
N CYS A 19 -8.18 -23.80 -17.34
CA CYS A 19 -7.37 -24.58 -16.39
C CYS A 19 -6.19 -23.76 -15.87
N LEU A 20 -5.45 -23.10 -16.77
CA LEU A 20 -4.34 -22.23 -16.40
C LEU A 20 -4.78 -21.10 -15.46
N ALA A 21 -5.88 -20.42 -15.77
CA ALA A 21 -6.44 -19.37 -14.91
C ALA A 21 -6.85 -19.91 -13.53
N ALA A 22 -7.41 -21.12 -13.46
CA ALA A 22 -7.79 -21.74 -12.19
C ALA A 22 -6.56 -22.11 -11.33
N VAL A 23 -5.50 -22.64 -11.95
CA VAL A 23 -4.23 -22.93 -11.28
C VAL A 23 -3.58 -21.65 -10.77
N GLN A 24 -3.47 -20.61 -11.61
CA GLN A 24 -2.92 -19.32 -11.20
C GLN A 24 -3.72 -18.67 -10.06
N ALA A 25 -5.05 -18.75 -10.11
CA ALA A 25 -5.91 -18.25 -9.04
C ALA A 25 -5.71 -19.05 -7.73
N TYR A 26 -5.54 -20.36 -7.82
CA TYR A 26 -5.26 -21.21 -6.67
C TYR A 26 -3.88 -20.92 -6.07
N ASP A 27 -2.84 -20.85 -6.90
CA ASP A 27 -1.46 -20.54 -6.47
C ASP A 27 -1.42 -19.18 -5.77
N THR A 28 -2.03 -18.16 -6.38
CA THR A 28 -2.16 -16.82 -5.78
C THR A 28 -2.91 -16.84 -4.45
N ALA A 29 -4.00 -17.63 -4.35
CA ALA A 29 -4.75 -17.78 -3.12
C ALA A 29 -3.96 -18.52 -2.03
N SER A 30 -3.19 -19.54 -2.41
CA SER A 30 -2.34 -20.33 -1.50
C SER A 30 -1.20 -19.48 -0.95
N GLU A 31 -0.49 -18.75 -1.80
CA GLU A 31 0.55 -17.79 -1.38
C GLU A 31 -0.01 -16.74 -0.42
N SER A 32 -1.24 -16.28 -0.64
CA SER A 32 -1.90 -15.36 0.30
C SER A 32 -2.23 -16.01 1.65
N ILE A 33 -2.59 -17.29 1.69
CA ILE A 33 -2.89 -17.99 2.96
C ILE A 33 -1.59 -18.16 3.75
N GLU A 34 -0.50 -18.54 3.10
CA GLU A 34 0.81 -18.66 3.74
C GLU A 34 1.29 -17.31 4.30
N ALA A 35 1.15 -16.23 3.52
CA ALA A 35 1.47 -14.88 3.96
C ALA A 35 0.64 -14.45 5.19
N LEU A 36 -0.66 -14.77 5.20
CA LEU A 36 -1.54 -14.50 6.34
C LEU A 36 -1.13 -15.31 7.58
N ASN A 37 -0.86 -16.60 7.43
CA ASN A 37 -0.43 -17.45 8.55
C ASN A 37 0.91 -16.97 9.13
N ALA A 38 1.86 -16.58 8.28
CA ALA A 38 3.14 -16.03 8.72
C ALA A 38 2.95 -14.68 9.45
N ALA A 39 2.08 -13.81 8.94
CA ALA A 39 1.72 -12.56 9.60
C ALA A 39 1.03 -12.80 10.95
N GLU A 40 0.13 -13.78 11.05
CA GLU A 40 -0.53 -14.14 12.30
C GLU A 40 0.47 -14.61 13.36
N LEU A 41 1.41 -15.50 12.99
CA LEU A 41 2.46 -15.96 13.91
C LEU A 41 3.33 -14.81 14.43
N LYS A 42 3.72 -13.87 13.55
CA LYS A 42 4.46 -12.66 13.96
C LYS A 42 3.61 -11.78 14.87
N PHE A 43 2.33 -11.59 14.57
CA PHE A 43 1.44 -10.78 15.39
C PHE A 43 1.23 -11.39 16.78
N GLN A 44 1.04 -12.70 16.86
CA GLN A 44 0.98 -13.45 18.12
C GLN A 44 2.27 -13.29 18.93
N ASP A 45 3.43 -13.39 18.29
CA ASP A 45 4.72 -13.16 18.95
C ASP A 45 4.86 -11.72 19.49
N ILE A 46 4.33 -10.71 18.78
CA ILE A 46 4.32 -9.32 19.23
C ILE A 46 3.42 -9.15 20.46
N ILE A 47 2.16 -9.60 20.39
CA ILE A 47 1.18 -9.36 21.47
C ILE A 47 1.49 -10.17 22.74
N ASN A 48 2.16 -11.32 22.62
CA ASN A 48 2.60 -12.12 23.77
C ASN A 48 3.93 -11.64 24.37
N SER A 49 4.43 -10.47 23.95
CA SER A 49 5.63 -9.89 24.52
C SER A 49 5.44 -9.54 26.00
N PRO A 50 6.49 -9.68 26.83
CA PRO A 50 6.39 -9.46 28.27
C PRO A 50 6.19 -7.98 28.67
N SER A 51 6.39 -7.05 27.73
CA SER A 51 6.11 -5.62 27.92
C SER A 51 5.86 -4.93 26.59
N LEU A 52 5.26 -3.74 26.64
CA LEU A 52 5.00 -2.91 25.47
C LEU A 52 6.30 -2.48 24.76
N ASP A 53 7.34 -2.13 25.53
CA ASP A 53 8.66 -1.76 24.98
C ASP A 53 9.25 -2.91 24.14
N VAL A 54 9.20 -4.14 24.67
CA VAL A 54 9.66 -5.33 23.96
C VAL A 54 8.84 -5.57 22.69
N ALA A 55 7.52 -5.36 22.75
CA ALA A 55 6.63 -5.52 21.60
C ALA A 55 6.95 -4.49 20.48
N CYS A 56 7.12 -3.22 20.83
CA CYS A 56 7.50 -2.17 19.88
C CYS A 56 8.88 -2.45 19.27
N LYS A 57 9.85 -2.88 20.07
CA LYS A 57 11.19 -3.25 19.57
C LYS A 57 11.16 -4.43 18.59
N LYS A 58 10.23 -5.38 18.76
CA LYS A 58 10.02 -6.45 17.76
C LYS A 58 9.52 -5.89 16.44
N ILE A 59 8.61 -4.92 16.45
CA ILE A 59 8.14 -4.24 15.25
C ILE A 59 9.30 -3.52 14.54
N ASP A 60 10.13 -2.78 15.30
CA ASP A 60 11.30 -2.09 14.75
C ASP A 60 12.28 -3.08 14.09
N ASN A 61 12.61 -4.18 14.77
CA ASN A 61 13.48 -5.23 14.23
C ASN A 61 12.91 -5.89 12.96
N LEU A 62 11.58 -6.06 12.88
CA LEU A 62 10.92 -6.58 11.69
C LEU A 62 11.01 -5.57 10.53
N ALA A 63 10.86 -4.28 10.81
CA ALA A 63 11.00 -3.23 9.80
C ALA A 63 12.43 -3.17 9.24
N GLU A 64 13.44 -3.18 10.12
CA GLU A 64 14.87 -3.19 9.73
C GLU A 64 15.23 -4.36 8.81
N LYS A 65 14.56 -5.50 8.96
CA LYS A 65 14.79 -6.71 8.16
C LYS A 65 13.89 -6.81 6.92
N ASN A 66 13.09 -5.79 6.62
CA ASN A 66 12.04 -5.85 5.58
C ASN A 66 11.03 -7.00 5.78
N GLN A 67 10.78 -7.36 7.03
CA GLN A 67 9.86 -8.44 7.44
C GLN A 67 8.55 -7.93 8.05
N LEU A 68 8.41 -6.60 8.21
CA LEU A 68 7.16 -5.91 8.51
C LEU A 68 6.31 -5.81 7.24
N ASP A 69 5.79 -6.97 6.81
CA ASP A 69 5.02 -7.09 5.57
C ASP A 69 3.61 -6.48 5.67
N SER A 70 2.98 -6.27 4.52
CA SER A 70 1.66 -5.62 4.42
C SER A 70 0.54 -6.41 5.11
N ALA A 71 0.63 -7.74 5.16
CA ALA A 71 -0.36 -8.57 5.86
C ALA A 71 -0.25 -8.38 7.38
N LEU A 72 0.97 -8.37 7.94
CA LEU A 72 1.19 -8.08 9.36
C LEU A 72 0.71 -6.68 9.75
N VAL A 73 1.04 -5.66 8.96
CA VAL A 73 0.57 -4.29 9.22
C VAL A 73 -0.96 -4.21 9.17
N LEU A 74 -1.59 -4.89 8.21
CA LEU A 74 -3.04 -4.91 8.10
C LEU A 74 -3.68 -5.58 9.33
N MET A 75 -3.10 -6.66 9.86
CA MET A 75 -3.56 -7.29 11.10
C MET A 75 -3.47 -6.34 12.29
N ILE A 76 -2.32 -5.68 12.49
CA ILE A 76 -2.14 -4.69 13.57
C ILE A 76 -3.17 -3.55 13.45
N THR A 77 -3.38 -3.05 12.22
CA THR A 77 -4.34 -1.97 11.94
C THR A 77 -5.78 -2.40 12.23
N LYS A 78 -6.16 -3.62 11.81
CA LYS A 78 -7.49 -4.18 12.08
C LYS A 78 -7.70 -4.40 13.58
N ALA A 79 -6.70 -4.91 14.29
CA ALA A 79 -6.76 -5.11 15.73
C ALA A 79 -6.98 -3.78 16.47
N TRP A 80 -6.22 -2.73 16.11
CA TRP A 80 -6.43 -1.39 16.65
C TRP A 80 -7.82 -0.83 16.32
N SER A 81 -8.27 -0.92 15.06
CA SER A 81 -9.60 -0.43 14.66
C SER A 81 -10.71 -1.12 15.44
N ALA A 82 -10.64 -2.44 15.60
CA ALA A 82 -11.62 -3.21 16.36
C ALA A 82 -11.60 -2.85 17.86
N ALA A 83 -10.41 -2.63 18.43
CA ALA A 83 -10.27 -2.25 19.83
C ALA A 83 -10.78 -0.84 20.12
N LYS A 84 -10.44 0.13 19.26
CA LYS A 84 -10.86 1.53 19.35
C LYS A 84 -12.37 1.66 19.45
N ASP A 85 -13.10 0.92 18.61
CA ASP A 85 -14.56 1.01 18.52
C ASP A 85 -15.28 0.07 19.51
N SER A 86 -14.54 -0.76 20.26
CA SER A 86 -15.10 -1.71 21.23
C SER A 86 -15.39 -1.07 22.59
N ASN A 87 -16.58 -1.33 23.12
CA ASN A 87 -16.95 -1.01 24.51
C ASN A 87 -16.64 -2.17 25.49
N MET A 88 -16.17 -3.32 24.99
CA MET A 88 -15.88 -4.51 25.78
C MET A 88 -14.39 -4.65 26.17
N MET A 89 -13.51 -3.92 25.50
CA MET A 89 -12.07 -3.92 25.81
C MET A 89 -11.73 -2.87 26.86
N LYS A 90 -10.84 -3.25 27.78
CA LYS A 90 -10.27 -2.32 28.75
C LYS A 90 -9.38 -1.28 28.07
N ASP A 91 -9.28 -0.10 28.66
CA ASP A 91 -8.50 1.00 28.10
C ASP A 91 -7.00 0.66 27.99
N GLU A 92 -6.45 -0.14 28.91
CA GLU A 92 -5.05 -0.56 28.83
C GLU A 92 -4.77 -1.42 27.58
N VAL A 93 -5.75 -2.23 27.15
CA VAL A 93 -5.63 -3.03 25.91
C VAL A 93 -5.69 -2.13 24.69
N LYS A 94 -6.54 -1.10 24.71
CA LYS A 94 -6.64 -0.12 23.63
C LYS A 94 -5.35 0.69 23.51
N ASP A 95 -4.78 1.13 24.62
CA ASP A 95 -3.51 1.86 24.64
C ASP A 95 -2.36 1.02 24.08
N ILE A 96 -2.25 -0.25 24.49
CA ILE A 96 -1.26 -1.17 23.94
C ILE A 96 -1.42 -1.30 22.42
N LEU A 97 -2.63 -1.58 21.93
CA LEU A 97 -2.88 -1.74 20.50
C LEU A 97 -2.66 -0.44 19.71
N TYR A 98 -2.95 0.72 20.31
CA TYR A 98 -2.64 2.02 19.73
C TYR A 98 -1.13 2.22 19.60
N HIS A 99 -0.35 1.84 20.61
CA HIS A 99 1.12 1.94 20.56
C HIS A 99 1.73 0.99 19.53
N LEU A 100 1.23 -0.24 19.41
CA LEU A 100 1.66 -1.17 18.36
C LEU A 100 1.32 -0.64 16.96
N TYR A 101 0.11 -0.11 16.78
CA TYR A 101 -0.31 0.53 15.52
C TYR A 101 0.57 1.73 15.16
N THR A 102 0.82 2.63 16.12
CA THR A 102 1.65 3.83 15.88
C THR A 102 3.10 3.47 15.58
N SER A 103 3.67 2.47 16.26
CA SER A 103 5.02 1.94 15.97
C SER A 103 5.09 1.33 14.56
N ALA A 104 4.15 0.45 14.19
CA ALA A 104 4.12 -0.15 12.86
C ALA A 104 3.92 0.91 11.76
N ARG A 105 3.01 1.86 11.97
CA ARG A 105 2.76 2.97 11.04
C ARG A 105 3.98 3.88 10.89
N GLY A 106 4.65 4.21 12.00
CA GLY A 106 5.85 5.04 11.98
C GLY A 106 7.00 4.39 11.19
N ASN A 107 7.19 3.08 11.34
CA ASN A 107 8.17 2.33 10.54
C ASN A 107 7.83 2.34 9.05
N LEU A 108 6.56 2.11 8.69
CA LEU A 108 6.14 2.21 7.30
C LEU A 108 6.38 3.60 6.69
N GLN A 109 6.08 4.66 7.44
CA GLN A 109 6.30 6.03 6.97
C GLN A 109 7.76 6.29 6.63
N ARG A 110 8.71 5.74 7.40
CA ARG A 110 10.15 5.88 7.14
C ARG A 110 10.61 5.08 5.93
N LEU A 111 9.96 3.95 5.64
CA LEU A 111 10.25 3.13 4.46
C LEU A 111 9.62 3.71 3.17
N MET A 112 8.72 4.69 3.29
CA MET A 112 8.09 5.29 2.12
C MET A 112 9.13 6.07 1.29
N PRO A 113 9.24 5.78 -0.02
CA PRO A 113 10.03 6.60 -0.93
C PRO A 113 9.63 8.06 -0.81
N LYS A 114 10.61 8.96 -0.86
CA LYS A 114 10.38 10.40 -0.70
C LYS A 114 9.37 10.95 -1.70
N GLU A 115 9.32 10.39 -2.91
CA GLU A 115 8.32 10.77 -3.92
C GLU A 115 6.89 10.46 -3.46
N ILE A 116 6.64 9.35 -2.76
CA ILE A 116 5.31 9.06 -2.21
C ILE A 116 4.95 10.04 -1.09
N ARG A 117 5.94 10.47 -0.29
CA ARG A 117 5.75 11.47 0.76
C ARG A 117 5.38 12.84 0.15
N ILE A 118 6.10 13.25 -0.89
CA ILE A 118 5.79 14.45 -1.70
C ILE A 118 4.38 14.35 -2.29
N LEU A 119 4.01 13.23 -2.92
CA LEU A 119 2.67 13.03 -3.48
C LEU A 119 1.58 13.15 -2.42
N LYS A 120 1.79 12.55 -1.25
CA LYS A 120 0.82 12.62 -0.16
C LYS A 120 0.56 14.06 0.25
N TYR A 121 1.60 14.89 0.35
CA TYR A 121 1.46 16.32 0.63
C TYR A 121 0.71 17.05 -0.51
N LEU A 122 1.12 16.87 -1.77
CA LEU A 122 0.49 17.51 -2.93
C LEU A 122 -1.02 17.21 -3.04
N LEU A 123 -1.44 16.00 -2.65
CA LEU A 123 -2.85 15.59 -2.69
C LEU A 123 -3.71 16.22 -1.58
N THR A 124 -3.09 16.77 -0.53
CA THR A 124 -3.78 17.52 0.54
C THR A 124 -4.09 18.96 0.12
N ILE A 125 -3.37 19.51 -0.85
CA ILE A 125 -3.57 20.87 -1.35
C ILE A 125 -4.82 20.89 -2.23
N GLU A 126 -5.79 21.74 -1.87
CA GLU A 126 -7.03 21.90 -2.62
C GLU A 126 -6.96 23.02 -3.66
N ASP A 127 -6.18 24.07 -3.39
CA ASP A 127 -5.99 25.19 -4.31
C ASP A 127 -5.04 24.83 -5.47
N PRO A 128 -5.46 24.98 -6.74
CA PRO A 128 -4.63 24.60 -7.88
C PRO A 128 -3.36 25.44 -8.05
N GLU A 129 -3.38 26.72 -7.68
CA GLU A 129 -2.21 27.59 -7.79
C GLU A 129 -1.18 27.23 -6.71
N GLU A 130 -1.65 26.99 -5.48
CA GLU A 130 -0.82 26.49 -4.38
C GLU A 130 -0.23 25.12 -4.70
N GLN A 131 -0.99 24.22 -5.33
CA GLN A 131 -0.48 22.91 -5.74
C GLN A 131 0.61 23.03 -6.80
N LEU A 132 0.44 23.96 -7.76
CA LEU A 132 1.46 24.23 -8.78
C LEU A 132 2.72 24.86 -8.18
N CYS A 133 2.58 25.76 -7.19
CA CYS A 133 3.71 26.29 -6.44
C CYS A 133 4.44 25.19 -5.65
N ALA A 134 3.70 24.35 -4.92
CA ALA A 134 4.29 23.23 -4.20
C ALA A 134 5.00 22.23 -5.12
N LEU A 135 4.51 22.02 -6.34
CA LEU A 135 5.23 21.24 -7.37
C LEU A 135 6.55 21.90 -7.77
N LYS A 136 6.57 23.22 -8.00
CA LYS A 136 7.80 23.96 -8.32
C LYS A 136 8.82 23.84 -7.18
N ASP A 137 8.36 23.96 -5.94
CA ASP A 137 9.21 23.81 -4.77
C ASP A 137 9.77 22.39 -4.68
N ALA A 138 8.92 21.37 -4.85
CA ALA A 138 9.33 19.96 -4.85
C ALA A 138 10.31 19.61 -5.99
N PHE A 139 10.30 20.36 -7.09
CA PHE A 139 11.24 20.18 -8.22
C PHE A 139 12.48 21.05 -8.13
N THR A 140 12.58 21.92 -7.12
CA THR A 140 13.75 22.76 -6.89
C THR A 140 14.71 22.04 -5.95
N PRO A 141 15.94 21.70 -6.39
CA PRO A 141 16.90 21.03 -5.52
C PRO A 141 17.26 21.89 -4.31
N GLY A 142 17.33 21.26 -3.13
CA GLY A 142 17.66 21.93 -1.86
C GLY A 142 18.21 20.95 -0.83
N GLU A 143 18.44 21.41 0.41
CA GLU A 143 18.77 20.50 1.50
C GLU A 143 17.52 19.69 1.90
N GLU A 144 17.68 18.37 2.03
CA GLU A 144 16.58 17.51 2.50
C GLU A 144 16.61 17.41 4.02
N LEU A 145 15.47 17.68 4.65
CA LEU A 145 15.28 17.55 6.09
C LEU A 145 14.07 16.66 6.34
N GLU A 146 14.29 15.50 6.93
CA GLU A 146 13.21 14.59 7.32
C GLU A 146 12.83 14.84 8.78
N GLY A 147 11.60 15.30 9.00
CA GLY A 147 11.07 15.68 10.31
C GLY A 147 10.02 14.69 10.81
N LYS A 148 9.57 14.86 12.06
CA LYS A 148 8.40 14.11 12.55
C LYS A 148 7.08 14.58 11.92
N ASP A 149 7.00 15.87 11.55
CA ASP A 149 5.77 16.52 11.13
C ASP A 149 5.85 17.18 9.73
N VAL A 150 7.02 17.69 9.34
CA VAL A 150 7.26 18.34 8.05
C VAL A 150 8.55 17.81 7.47
N ASP A 151 8.47 17.30 6.24
CA ASP A 151 9.65 16.93 5.47
C ASP A 151 9.94 18.02 4.43
N CYS A 152 11.18 18.47 4.35
CA CYS A 152 11.69 19.23 3.21
C CYS A 152 12.31 18.21 2.25
N LEU A 153 11.56 17.82 1.21
CA LEU A 153 11.98 16.82 0.23
C LEU A 153 11.92 17.42 -1.17
N TYR A 154 12.86 17.05 -2.02
CA TYR A 154 12.81 17.38 -3.44
C TYR A 154 12.94 16.13 -4.31
N THR A 155 12.44 16.25 -5.53
CA THR A 155 12.45 15.20 -6.56
C THR A 155 12.62 15.85 -7.93
N THR A 156 12.65 15.03 -8.98
CA THR A 156 12.56 15.51 -10.36
C THR A 156 11.16 15.25 -10.93
N PRO A 157 10.72 16.04 -11.93
CA PRO A 157 9.46 15.79 -12.63
C PRO A 157 9.33 14.34 -13.12
N GLU A 158 10.40 13.75 -13.66
CA GLU A 158 10.41 12.39 -14.22
C GLU A 158 10.21 11.32 -13.16
N LYS A 159 10.86 11.48 -12.00
CA LYS A 159 10.70 10.53 -10.88
C LYS A 159 9.29 10.59 -10.31
N LEU A 160 8.78 11.80 -10.07
CA LEU A 160 7.42 11.98 -9.53
C LEU A 160 6.38 11.45 -10.52
N HIS A 161 6.52 11.76 -11.80
CA HIS A 161 5.66 11.26 -12.87
C HIS A 161 5.65 9.73 -12.94
N THR A 162 6.83 9.10 -12.88
CA THR A 162 6.96 7.64 -12.88
C THR A 162 6.19 7.02 -11.73
N TRP A 163 6.32 7.56 -10.52
CA TRP A 163 5.57 7.09 -9.35
C TRP A 163 4.07 7.28 -9.50
N ILE A 164 3.60 8.45 -9.96
CA ILE A 164 2.17 8.70 -10.21
C ILE A 164 1.63 7.68 -11.22
N LYS A 165 2.35 7.49 -12.33
CA LYS A 165 1.98 6.54 -13.38
C LYS A 165 1.89 5.12 -12.83
N SER A 166 2.91 4.65 -12.10
CA SER A 166 2.90 3.30 -11.52
C SER A 166 1.74 3.09 -10.55
N VAL A 167 1.39 4.07 -9.72
CA VAL A 167 0.25 3.96 -8.79
C VAL A 167 -1.09 3.90 -9.54
N VAL A 168 -1.28 4.78 -10.53
CA VAL A 168 -2.50 4.80 -11.37
C VAL A 168 -2.63 3.50 -12.16
N GLU A 169 -1.54 3.03 -12.77
CA GLU A 169 -1.51 1.76 -13.51
C GLU A 169 -1.81 0.58 -12.59
N ALA A 170 -1.19 0.48 -11.41
CA ALA A 170 -1.46 -0.58 -10.45
C ALA A 170 -2.93 -0.61 -10.00
N TYR A 171 -3.56 0.54 -9.85
CA TYR A 171 -4.99 0.63 -9.55
C TYR A 171 -5.87 0.06 -10.68
N HIS A 172 -5.52 0.33 -11.94
CA HIS A 172 -6.28 -0.11 -13.11
C HIS A 172 -5.96 -1.56 -13.54
N PHE A 173 -4.71 -2.01 -13.44
CA PHE A 173 -4.25 -3.37 -13.81
C PHE A 173 -4.66 -4.43 -12.79
N SER A 174 -4.87 -4.07 -11.52
CA SER A 174 -5.23 -5.01 -10.43
C SER A 174 -6.66 -5.58 -10.49
N ARG A 175 -7.28 -5.64 -11.68
CA ARG A 175 -8.64 -6.15 -11.88
C ARG A 175 -8.79 -7.66 -11.67
N GLU A 176 -7.70 -8.42 -11.52
CA GLU A 176 -7.72 -9.90 -11.58
C GLU A 176 -7.55 -10.62 -10.22
N GLY A 177 -7.37 -9.91 -9.08
CA GLY A 177 -7.17 -10.54 -7.75
C GLY A 177 -8.21 -10.18 -6.69
N THR A 178 -8.71 -11.17 -5.94
CA THR A 178 -9.78 -11.02 -4.91
C THR A 178 -9.38 -10.17 -3.69
N LEU A 179 -8.15 -10.31 -3.20
CA LEU A 179 -7.64 -9.55 -2.04
C LEU A 179 -7.33 -8.09 -2.36
N ILE A 180 -6.92 -7.82 -3.61
CA ILE A 180 -6.66 -6.46 -4.08
C ILE A 180 -7.98 -5.69 -4.30
N ARG A 181 -9.08 -6.40 -4.58
CA ARG A 181 -10.43 -5.81 -4.62
C ARG A 181 -10.86 -5.27 -3.24
N GLU A 182 -10.50 -5.94 -2.15
CA GLU A 182 -10.77 -5.45 -0.79
C GLU A 182 -9.87 -4.26 -0.42
N ALA A 183 -8.59 -4.29 -0.82
CA ALA A 183 -7.70 -3.13 -0.68
C ALA A 183 -8.14 -1.92 -1.55
N ARG A 184 -8.81 -2.16 -2.68
CA ARG A 184 -9.42 -1.13 -3.52
C ARG A 184 -10.61 -0.44 -2.85
N VAL A 185 -11.42 -1.17 -2.07
CA VAL A 185 -12.50 -0.56 -1.27
C VAL A 185 -11.93 0.41 -0.23
N LEU A 186 -10.68 0.21 0.20
CA LEU A 186 -9.94 1.09 1.10
C LEU A 186 -9.23 2.26 0.37
N MET A 187 -9.04 2.19 -0.95
CA MET A 187 -8.46 3.26 -1.77
C MET A 187 -9.57 4.12 -2.39
N SER A 188 -9.62 5.40 -2.02
CA SER A 188 -10.66 6.32 -2.48
C SER A 188 -10.55 6.58 -4.00
N PRO A 189 -11.61 6.30 -4.80
CA PRO A 189 -11.64 6.65 -6.22
C PRO A 189 -11.35 8.14 -6.50
N LYS A 190 -11.68 9.01 -5.54
CA LYS A 190 -11.38 10.44 -5.60
C LYS A 190 -9.87 10.73 -5.58
N ILE A 191 -9.09 9.93 -4.85
CA ILE A 191 -7.62 10.09 -4.80
C ILE A 191 -7.01 9.70 -6.14
N ILE A 192 -7.50 8.63 -6.78
CA ILE A 192 -7.03 8.22 -8.11
C ILE A 192 -7.33 9.29 -9.15
N GLN A 193 -8.52 9.90 -9.11
CA GLN A 193 -8.84 11.02 -9.99
C GLN A 193 -7.89 12.20 -9.77
N LYS A 194 -7.64 12.61 -8.51
CA LYS A 194 -6.66 13.65 -8.19
C LYS A 194 -5.25 13.31 -8.70
N LEU A 195 -4.83 12.04 -8.63
CA LEU A 195 -3.54 11.59 -9.17
C LEU A 195 -3.49 11.66 -10.69
N GLU A 196 -4.57 11.32 -11.39
CA GLU A 196 -4.66 11.45 -12.84
C GLU A 196 -4.63 12.91 -13.30
N GLU A 197 -5.24 13.82 -12.54
CA GLU A 197 -5.17 15.27 -12.77
C GLU A 197 -3.75 15.80 -12.50
N LEU A 198 -3.15 15.45 -11.36
CA LEU A 198 -1.79 15.82 -11.00
C LEU A 198 -0.77 15.32 -12.03
N LYS A 199 -0.95 14.11 -12.57
CA LYS A 199 -0.13 13.57 -13.66
C LYS A 199 -0.12 14.51 -14.86
N LYS A 200 -1.30 14.97 -15.31
CA LYS A 200 -1.42 15.90 -16.45
C LYS A 200 -0.77 17.24 -16.14
N ILE A 201 -0.88 17.73 -14.90
CA ILE A 201 -0.23 18.98 -14.49
C ILE A 201 1.29 18.86 -14.60
N VAL A 202 1.86 17.75 -14.11
CA VAL A 202 3.31 17.48 -14.22
C VAL A 202 3.74 17.39 -15.68
N GLU A 203 3.01 16.63 -16.51
CA GLU A 203 3.29 16.48 -17.95
C GLU A 203 3.21 17.81 -18.71
N ASN A 204 2.21 18.65 -18.44
CA ASN A 204 1.99 19.86 -19.24
C ASN A 204 2.89 21.05 -18.85
N ASN A 205 3.41 21.07 -17.61
CA ASN A 205 4.12 22.24 -17.08
C ASN A 205 5.62 21.99 -16.85
N PHE A 206 6.06 20.73 -16.78
CA PHE A 206 7.42 20.40 -16.34
C PHE A 206 8.12 19.33 -17.20
N MET A 207 7.47 18.82 -18.26
CA MET A 207 8.00 17.79 -19.17
C MET A 207 7.79 18.18 -20.63
#